data_AF-A0A444RSS6-F1
#
_entry.id   AF-A0A444RSS6-F1
#
_cell.length_a   1.000
_cell.length_b   1.000
_cell.length_c   1.000
_cell.angle_alpha   90.00
_cell.angle_beta   90.00
_cell.angle_gamma   90.00
#
_symmetry.space_group_name_H-M   'P 1'
#
loop_
_entity.id
_entity.type
_entity.pdbx_description
1 polymer ?
#
loop_
_entity_poly.entity_id
_entity_poly.type
_entity_poly.pdbx_seq_one_letter_code
_entity_poly.pdbx_strand_id
1 'polypeptide(L)'
;MIGEALRISLFQGWHTEMPPLELGDRYVERCRRAWWTVYILDREFTSLMGLPLTIQDDDVNCPLPKFDGQMQRMATLEMQVKLCRNIADINKRLYGGGGNLHRKYLSRAKDILGNIADVAEELRTAFPLKPKETMDTMISILECLMNQGLLGAFFPYDTEAIFVSTTNLLLGPAVDPQFINGGRTWLQRAFVVFDDMINCGNQVAKFRKDELLQLDELLELFGTVAPLHRPEATAADATVPATQSHEDQNEPDAL
;
A
#
# COMPACT_ATOMS: atom_id res chain seq x y z
N MET A 1 5.47 18.47 13.46
CA MET A 1 4.02 18.61 13.72
C MET A 1 3.42 17.39 14.44
N ILE A 2 3.60 16.15 13.96
CA ILE A 2 3.02 14.95 14.62
C ILE A 2 3.49 14.78 16.07
N GLY A 3 4.80 14.83 16.34
CA GLY A 3 5.33 14.72 17.70
C GLY A 3 4.91 15.85 18.65
N GLU A 4 4.57 17.03 18.12
CA GLU A 4 4.03 18.14 18.91
C GLU A 4 2.56 17.91 19.24
N ALA A 5 1.75 17.51 18.26
CA ALA A 5 0.36 17.12 18.46
C ALA A 5 0.24 15.95 19.46
N LEU A 6 1.14 14.98 19.39
CA LEU A 6 1.20 13.89 20.36
C LEU A 6 1.49 14.41 21.76
N ARG A 7 2.51 15.27 21.92
CA ARG A 7 2.85 15.85 23.23
C ARG A 7 1.69 16.66 23.83
N ILE A 8 0.99 17.43 23.01
CA ILE A 8 -0.21 18.18 23.43
C ILE A 8 -1.32 17.21 23.87
N SER A 9 -1.55 16.16 23.08
CA SER A 9 -2.58 15.15 23.37
C SER A 9 -2.30 14.39 24.68
N LEU A 10 -1.03 14.05 24.92
CA LEU A 10 -0.56 13.43 26.16
C LEU A 10 -0.73 14.39 27.35
N PHE A 11 -0.31 15.64 27.20
CA PHE A 11 -0.45 16.67 28.23
C PHE A 11 -1.92 16.91 28.61
N GLN A 12 -2.84 16.86 27.65
CA GLN A 12 -4.27 17.01 27.90
C GLN A 12 -4.96 15.71 28.37
N GLY A 13 -4.24 14.60 28.51
CA GLY A 13 -4.81 13.34 28.97
C GLY A 13 -5.74 12.66 27.96
N TRP A 14 -5.67 12.98 26.67
CA TRP A 14 -6.58 12.38 25.67
C TRP A 14 -6.35 10.88 25.45
N HIS A 15 -5.22 10.36 25.91
CA HIS A 15 -4.86 8.93 25.89
C HIS A 15 -5.52 8.11 27.00
N THR A 16 -6.18 8.75 27.96
CA THR A 16 -6.85 8.08 29.09
C THR A 16 -8.37 8.03 28.90
N GLU A 17 -9.06 7.38 29.84
CA GLU A 17 -10.51 7.41 29.89
C GLU A 17 -11.01 8.77 30.42
N MET A 18 -11.39 9.67 29.51
CA MET A 18 -11.96 10.98 29.86
C MET A 18 -13.41 10.85 30.37
N PRO A 19 -13.76 11.46 31.52
CA PRO A 19 -15.09 11.36 32.13
C PRO A 19 -16.16 12.12 31.33
N PRO A 20 -17.10 11.45 30.65
CA PRO A 20 -18.09 12.12 29.80
C PRO A 20 -19.12 12.94 30.60
N LEU A 21 -19.39 12.54 31.84
CA LEU A 21 -20.33 13.23 32.73
C LEU A 21 -19.87 14.65 33.10
N GLU A 22 -18.56 14.86 33.21
CA GLU A 22 -17.97 16.13 33.62
C GLU A 22 -17.60 17.02 32.42
N LEU A 23 -17.11 16.41 31.33
CA LEU A 23 -16.59 17.12 30.16
C LEU A 23 -17.59 17.24 29.01
N GLY A 24 -18.66 16.45 29.03
CA GLY A 24 -19.67 16.36 27.99
C GLY A 24 -19.29 15.43 26.83
N ASP A 25 -20.24 14.61 26.40
CA ASP A 25 -20.04 13.57 25.37
C ASP A 25 -19.43 14.10 24.08
N ARG A 26 -19.91 15.26 23.59
CA ARG A 26 -19.44 15.85 22.33
C ARG A 26 -17.97 16.23 22.37
N TYR A 27 -17.50 16.74 23.51
CA TYR A 27 -16.10 17.12 23.68
C TYR A 27 -15.22 15.87 23.79
N VAL A 28 -15.62 14.91 24.63
CA VAL A 28 -14.90 13.65 24.81
C VAL A 28 -14.75 12.90 23.48
N GLU A 29 -15.82 12.77 22.69
CA GLU A 29 -15.75 12.10 21.38
C GLU A 29 -14.82 12.82 20.40
N ARG A 30 -14.73 14.16 20.45
CA ARG A 30 -13.77 14.91 19.63
C ARG A 30 -12.33 14.62 20.05
N CYS A 31 -12.05 14.63 21.35
CA CYS A 31 -10.72 14.32 21.88
C CYS A 31 -10.31 12.87 21.58
N ARG A 32 -11.24 11.90 21.67
CA ARG A 32 -10.98 10.50 21.26
C ARG A 32 -10.61 10.40 19.79
N ARG A 33 -11.37 11.05 18.90
CA ARG A 33 -11.07 11.07 17.46
C ARG A 33 -9.70 11.68 17.20
N ALA A 34 -9.40 12.83 17.82
CA ALA A 34 -8.10 13.48 17.68
C ALA A 34 -6.95 12.61 18.18
N TRP A 35 -7.10 11.98 19.36
CA TRP A 35 -6.13 11.06 19.93
C TRP A 35 -5.83 9.90 18.99
N TRP A 36 -6.85 9.19 18.52
CA TRP A 36 -6.65 8.01 17.69
C TRP A 36 -6.06 8.35 16.32
N THR A 37 -6.39 9.51 15.75
CA THR A 37 -5.72 10.00 14.54
C THR A 37 -4.23 10.28 14.80
N VAL A 38 -3.89 11.01 15.87
CA VAL A 38 -2.49 11.32 16.21
C VAL A 38 -1.71 10.04 16.53
N TYR A 39 -2.33 9.10 17.25
CA TYR A 39 -1.76 7.80 17.58
C TYR A 39 -1.38 6.99 16.33
N ILE A 40 -2.31 6.84 15.38
CA ILE A 40 -2.07 6.09 14.13
C ILE A 40 -0.97 6.76 13.32
N LEU A 41 -1.02 8.10 13.17
CA LEU A 41 0.00 8.85 12.43
C LEU A 41 1.40 8.74 13.06
N ASP A 42 1.51 8.83 14.38
CA ASP A 42 2.79 8.68 15.08
C ASP A 42 3.36 7.27 14.93
N ARG A 43 2.51 6.24 15.01
CA ARG A 43 2.91 4.83 14.86
C ARG A 43 3.42 4.52 13.46
N GLU A 44 2.69 4.94 12.43
CA GLU A 44 3.09 4.78 11.03
C GLU A 44 4.40 5.52 10.75
N PHE A 45 4.49 6.79 11.16
CA PHE A 45 5.71 7.60 10.97
C PHE A 45 6.92 7.00 11.69
N THR A 46 6.75 6.58 12.95
CA THR A 46 7.81 5.98 13.75
C THR A 46 8.29 4.67 13.11
N SER A 47 7.37 3.84 12.62
CA SER A 47 7.71 2.59 11.95
C SER A 47 8.45 2.84 10.64
N LEU A 48 7.98 3.77 9.81
CA LEU A 48 8.62 4.13 8.54
C LEU A 48 10.04 4.66 8.74
N MET A 49 10.25 5.46 9.78
CA MET A 49 11.52 6.12 10.07
C MET A 49 12.46 5.27 10.94
N GLY A 50 12.06 4.07 11.36
CA GLY A 50 12.84 3.20 12.24
C GLY A 50 13.12 3.81 13.61
N LEU A 51 12.21 4.65 14.11
CA LEU A 51 12.36 5.37 15.37
C LEU A 51 11.78 4.55 16.55
N PRO A 52 12.20 4.81 17.79
CA PRO A 52 11.56 4.22 18.96
C PRO A 52 10.16 4.82 19.17
N LEU A 53 9.24 4.01 19.71
CA LEU A 53 7.87 4.41 20.02
C LEU A 53 7.82 5.44 21.15
N THR A 54 7.04 6.51 20.95
CA THR A 54 6.91 7.61 21.92
C THR A 54 6.11 7.25 23.17
N ILE A 55 5.09 6.40 23.05
CA ILE A 55 4.24 5.87 24.13
C ILE A 55 4.09 4.35 23.98
N GLN A 56 3.99 3.59 25.07
CA GLN A 56 3.69 2.15 25.02
C GLN A 56 2.17 1.91 24.96
N ASP A 57 1.74 0.79 24.37
CA ASP A 57 0.32 0.49 24.24
C ASP A 57 -0.37 0.26 25.60
N ASP A 58 0.39 -0.18 26.61
CA ASP A 58 -0.09 -0.39 27.98
C ASP A 58 -0.50 0.94 28.67
N ASP A 59 0.01 2.07 28.18
CA ASP A 59 -0.30 3.40 28.71
C ASP A 59 -1.54 4.02 28.02
N VAL A 60 -2.15 3.34 27.03
CA VAL A 60 -3.27 3.85 26.25
C VAL A 60 -4.59 3.25 26.73
N ASN A 61 -5.35 4.05 27.48
CA ASN A 61 -6.65 3.67 28.06
C ASN A 61 -7.84 4.37 27.40
N CYS A 62 -7.61 5.16 26.34
CA CYS A 62 -8.66 5.86 25.61
C CYS A 62 -9.60 4.87 24.90
N PRO A 63 -10.93 4.94 25.10
CA PRO A 63 -11.88 4.16 24.33
C PRO A 63 -11.86 4.52 22.83
N LEU A 64 -12.27 3.60 21.97
CA LEU A 64 -12.52 3.91 20.56
C LEU A 64 -13.67 4.93 20.42
N PRO A 65 -13.59 5.86 19.45
CA PRO A 65 -14.64 6.84 19.22
C PRO A 65 -15.88 6.19 18.60
N LYS A 66 -17.03 6.82 18.83
CA LYS A 66 -18.31 6.38 18.27
C LYS A 66 -18.53 7.01 16.89
N PHE A 67 -19.05 6.22 15.95
CA PHE A 67 -19.46 6.67 14.62
C PHE A 67 -20.91 6.25 14.34
N ASP A 68 -21.85 7.18 14.58
CA ASP A 68 -23.28 6.92 14.40
C ASP A 68 -23.59 6.53 12.93
N GLY A 69 -24.12 5.33 12.74
CA GLY A 69 -24.52 4.80 11.43
C GLY A 69 -23.37 4.43 10.48
N GLN A 70 -22.11 4.52 10.90
CA GLN A 70 -20.94 4.29 10.03
C GLN A 70 -20.11 3.09 10.52
N MET A 71 -20.72 1.92 10.51
CA MET A 71 -20.11 0.65 10.96
C MET A 71 -18.76 0.36 10.27
N GLN A 72 -18.66 0.66 8.97
CA GLN A 72 -17.45 0.45 8.18
C GLN A 72 -16.27 1.31 8.67
N ARG A 73 -16.52 2.57 9.06
CA ARG A 73 -15.48 3.45 9.60
C ARG A 73 -14.99 3.00 10.97
N MET A 74 -15.90 2.51 11.81
CA MET A 74 -15.56 1.94 13.10
C MET A 74 -14.69 0.68 12.96
N ALA A 75 -15.10 -0.26 12.10
CA ALA A 75 -14.34 -1.47 11.81
C ALA A 75 -12.95 -1.16 11.23
N THR A 76 -12.86 -0.15 10.36
CA THR A 76 -11.59 0.31 9.80
C THR A 76 -10.67 0.88 10.87
N LEU A 77 -11.18 1.76 11.73
CA LEU A 77 -10.39 2.35 12.79
C LEU A 77 -9.88 1.26 13.76
N GLU A 78 -10.76 0.34 14.14
CA GLU A 78 -10.37 -0.79 15.00
C GLU A 78 -9.24 -1.62 14.36
N MET A 79 -9.37 -1.91 13.07
CA MET A 79 -8.34 -2.63 12.32
C MET A 79 -7.02 -1.85 12.25
N GLN A 80 -7.04 -0.54 11.96
CA GLN A 80 -5.83 0.28 11.96
C GLN A 80 -5.15 0.29 13.32
N VAL A 81 -5.91 0.37 14.42
CA VAL A 81 -5.35 0.29 15.77
C VAL A 81 -4.69 -1.07 16.02
N LYS A 82 -5.34 -2.17 15.60
CA LYS A 82 -4.76 -3.52 15.70
C LYS A 82 -3.47 -3.65 14.89
N LEU A 83 -3.43 -3.12 13.67
CA LEU A 83 -2.23 -3.11 12.82
C LEU A 83 -1.10 -2.29 13.46
N CYS A 84 -1.38 -1.06 13.91
CA CYS A 84 -0.41 -0.21 14.60
C CYS A 84 0.21 -0.89 15.83
N ARG A 85 -0.61 -1.60 16.63
CA ARG A 85 -0.14 -2.37 17.80
C ARG A 85 0.73 -3.57 17.40
N ASN A 86 0.38 -4.28 16.33
CA ASN A 86 1.22 -5.35 15.80
C ASN A 86 2.57 -4.82 15.31
N ILE A 87 2.58 -3.71 14.57
CA ILE A 87 3.82 -3.04 14.14
C ILE A 87 4.68 -2.65 15.34
N ALA A 88 4.07 -2.11 16.39
CA ALA A 88 4.75 -1.78 17.64
C ALA A 88 5.37 -3.01 18.33
N ASP A 89 4.62 -4.12 18.39
CA ASP A 89 5.10 -5.38 18.97
C ASP A 89 6.25 -5.99 18.15
N ILE A 90 6.17 -5.93 16.81
CA ILE A 90 7.27 -6.33 15.92
C ILE A 90 8.51 -5.49 16.21
N ASN A 91 8.37 -4.16 16.21
CA ASN A 91 9.50 -3.25 16.44
C ASN A 91 10.14 -3.50 17.82
N LYS A 92 9.33 -3.76 18.86
CA LYS A 92 9.81 -4.09 20.20
C LYS A 92 10.51 -5.45 20.28
N ARG A 93 9.96 -6.49 19.64
CA ARG A 93 10.44 -7.88 19.75
C ARG A 93 11.62 -8.21 18.84
N LEU A 94 11.65 -7.61 17.66
CA LEU A 94 12.62 -7.88 16.59
C LEU A 94 13.82 -6.92 16.67
N TYR A 95 13.57 -5.63 16.91
CA TYR A 95 14.59 -4.58 16.91
C TYR A 95 14.93 -4.03 18.30
N GLY A 96 14.31 -4.55 19.37
CA GLY A 96 14.60 -4.13 20.74
C GLY A 96 16.09 -4.22 21.09
N GLY A 97 16.59 -3.21 21.82
CA GLY A 97 18.01 -2.85 22.00
C GLY A 97 18.96 -3.90 22.59
N GLY A 98 18.53 -5.14 22.77
CA GLY A 98 19.37 -6.25 23.21
C GLY A 98 20.12 -6.98 22.10
N GLY A 99 19.84 -6.75 20.81
CA GLY A 99 20.58 -7.36 19.68
C GLY A 99 20.68 -8.90 19.68
N ASN A 100 19.97 -9.58 20.58
CA ASN A 100 20.14 -10.99 20.86
C ASN A 100 19.31 -11.82 19.88
N LEU A 101 19.82 -11.90 18.65
CA LEU A 101 19.36 -12.77 17.57
C LEU A 101 19.68 -14.26 17.87
N HIS A 102 19.33 -14.76 19.07
CA HIS A 102 19.68 -16.11 19.50
C HIS A 102 18.50 -16.86 20.13
N ARG A 103 18.31 -18.12 19.70
CA ARG A 103 17.33 -19.18 20.07
C ARG A 103 15.84 -18.80 20.14
N LYS A 104 15.51 -17.60 20.64
CA LYS A 104 14.14 -17.07 20.81
C LYS A 104 13.65 -16.27 19.60
N TYR A 105 14.53 -15.88 18.68
CA TYR A 105 14.13 -15.16 17.45
C TYR A 105 13.07 -15.93 16.67
N LEU A 106 13.31 -17.22 16.41
CA LEU A 106 12.38 -18.05 15.65
C LEU A 106 11.03 -18.21 16.37
N SER A 107 11.05 -18.33 17.69
CA SER A 107 9.82 -18.37 18.51
C SER A 107 9.06 -17.04 18.41
N ARG A 108 9.74 -15.90 18.58
CA ARG A 108 9.12 -14.58 18.49
C ARG A 108 8.59 -14.29 17.09
N ALA A 109 9.34 -14.64 16.05
CA ALA A 109 8.93 -14.49 14.67
C ALA A 109 7.70 -15.37 14.36
N LYS A 110 7.64 -16.60 14.91
CA LYS A 110 6.47 -17.47 14.80
C LYS A 110 5.24 -16.87 15.50
N ASP A 111 5.41 -16.34 16.71
CA ASP A 111 4.31 -15.70 17.46
C ASP A 111 3.79 -14.46 16.71
N ILE A 112 4.69 -13.62 16.19
CA ILE A 112 4.35 -12.46 15.36
C ILE A 112 3.59 -12.90 14.11
N LEU A 113 4.07 -13.92 13.41
CA LEU A 113 3.43 -14.41 12.18
C LEU A 113 2.03 -14.97 12.46
N GLY A 114 1.83 -15.61 13.62
CA GLY A 114 0.51 -16.02 14.10
C GLY A 114 -0.43 -14.83 14.28
N ASN A 115 0.01 -13.80 15.02
CA ASN A 115 -0.80 -12.58 15.23
C ASN A 115 -1.16 -11.88 13.90
N ILE A 116 -0.21 -11.80 12.96
CA ILE A 116 -0.47 -11.21 11.62
C ILE A 116 -1.49 -12.05 10.86
N ALA A 117 -1.39 -13.38 10.91
CA ALA A 117 -2.34 -14.27 10.25
C ALA A 117 -3.76 -14.12 10.83
N ASP A 118 -3.88 -13.98 12.14
CA ASP A 118 -5.15 -13.75 12.82
C ASP A 118 -5.78 -12.41 12.39
N VAL A 119 -4.98 -11.34 12.36
CA VAL A 119 -5.44 -10.02 11.87
C VAL A 119 -5.82 -10.07 10.40
N ALA A 120 -5.09 -10.82 9.56
CA ALA A 120 -5.41 -10.98 8.16
C ALA A 120 -6.74 -11.73 7.94
N GLU A 121 -7.03 -12.74 8.76
CA GLU A 121 -8.31 -13.45 8.71
C GLU A 121 -9.46 -12.58 9.23
N GLU A 122 -9.25 -11.80 10.29
CA GLU A 122 -10.22 -10.82 10.78
C GLU A 122 -10.50 -9.74 9.73
N LEU A 123 -9.47 -9.26 9.05
CA LEU A 123 -9.60 -8.31 7.94
C LEU A 123 -10.44 -8.90 6.81
N ARG A 124 -10.20 -10.16 6.45
CA ARG A 124 -10.94 -10.85 5.39
C ARG A 124 -12.41 -11.09 5.74
N THR A 125 -12.72 -11.31 7.02
CA THR A 125 -14.11 -11.48 7.48
C THR A 125 -14.83 -10.14 7.62
N ALA A 126 -14.18 -9.11 8.15
CA ALA A 126 -14.73 -7.76 8.26
C ALA A 126 -14.92 -7.09 6.89
N PHE A 127 -13.99 -7.35 5.96
CA PHE A 127 -13.98 -6.83 4.60
C PHE A 127 -13.78 -7.99 3.63
N PRO A 128 -14.86 -8.60 3.08
CA PRO A 128 -14.74 -9.75 2.20
C PRO A 128 -14.04 -9.39 0.89
N LEU A 129 -12.72 -9.61 0.88
CA LEU A 129 -11.86 -9.49 -0.28
C LEU A 129 -12.12 -10.68 -1.20
N LYS A 130 -12.51 -10.44 -2.46
CA LYS A 130 -12.54 -11.51 -3.48
C LYS A 130 -11.10 -11.83 -3.88
N PRO A 131 -10.58 -13.06 -3.67
CA PRO A 131 -9.23 -13.37 -4.08
C PRO A 131 -9.19 -13.51 -5.60
N LYS A 132 -8.46 -12.62 -6.26
CA LYS A 132 -7.80 -12.91 -7.53
C LYS A 132 -6.29 -12.95 -7.29
N GLU A 133 -5.58 -13.64 -8.17
CA GLU A 133 -4.18 -14.06 -8.04
C GLU A 133 -3.20 -12.95 -7.60
N THR A 134 -2.01 -13.34 -7.16
CA THR A 134 -1.10 -12.60 -6.27
C THR A 134 -0.57 -11.24 -6.76
N MET A 135 -0.85 -10.81 -8.00
CA MET A 135 -0.66 -9.43 -8.48
C MET A 135 -1.98 -8.62 -8.52
N ASP A 136 -3.11 -9.29 -8.74
CA ASP A 136 -4.46 -8.74 -8.60
C ASP A 136 -4.86 -8.54 -7.14
N THR A 137 -4.14 -9.09 -6.16
CA THR A 137 -4.51 -8.98 -4.74
C THR A 137 -4.48 -7.55 -4.21
N MET A 138 -3.38 -6.82 -4.39
CA MET A 138 -3.29 -5.42 -3.92
C MET A 138 -4.36 -4.55 -4.58
N ILE A 139 -4.59 -4.85 -5.84
CA ILE A 139 -5.55 -4.16 -6.70
C ILE A 139 -7.00 -4.50 -6.31
N SER A 140 -7.30 -5.76 -6.04
CA SER A 140 -8.60 -6.25 -5.55
C SER A 140 -8.88 -5.74 -4.13
N ILE A 141 -7.83 -5.57 -3.33
CA ILE A 141 -7.89 -4.95 -2.01
C ILE A 141 -8.25 -3.47 -2.15
N LEU A 142 -7.52 -2.70 -2.98
CA LEU A 142 -7.84 -1.30 -3.24
C LEU A 142 -9.25 -1.14 -3.83
N GLU A 143 -9.66 -2.03 -4.72
CA GLU A 143 -11.02 -2.12 -5.25
C GLU A 143 -12.06 -2.32 -4.16
N CYS A 144 -11.85 -3.30 -3.28
CA CYS A 144 -12.76 -3.64 -2.20
C CYS A 144 -12.86 -2.49 -1.21
N LEU A 145 -11.72 -1.91 -0.82
CA LEU A 145 -11.64 -0.76 0.08
C LEU A 145 -12.27 0.50 -0.52
N MET A 146 -12.10 0.74 -1.82
CA MET A 146 -12.76 1.83 -2.54
C MET A 146 -14.27 1.64 -2.58
N ASN A 147 -14.75 0.44 -2.97
CA ASN A 147 -16.18 0.13 -3.05
C ASN A 147 -16.88 0.18 -1.67
N GLN A 148 -16.12 -0.02 -0.60
CA GLN A 148 -16.61 0.07 0.78
C GLN A 148 -16.46 1.47 1.40
N GLY A 149 -15.89 2.44 0.67
CA GLY A 149 -15.67 3.81 1.16
C GLY A 149 -14.62 3.90 2.28
N LEU A 150 -13.70 2.95 2.33
CA LEU A 150 -12.69 2.79 3.38
C LEU A 150 -11.30 3.25 2.98
N LEU A 151 -11.15 3.67 1.74
CA LEU A 151 -9.86 4.03 1.18
C LEU A 151 -9.22 5.22 1.92
N GLY A 152 -10.01 6.25 2.25
CA GLY A 152 -9.58 7.36 3.09
C GLY A 152 -9.44 7.04 4.59
N ALA A 153 -9.83 5.84 5.02
CA ALA A 153 -9.80 5.41 6.42
C ALA A 153 -8.65 4.43 6.71
N PHE A 154 -8.09 3.73 5.72
CA PHE A 154 -6.92 2.83 5.89
C PHE A 154 -5.58 3.45 5.50
N PHE A 155 -5.57 4.52 4.70
CA PHE A 155 -4.36 5.25 4.38
C PHE A 155 -4.35 6.57 5.15
N PRO A 156 -3.38 6.82 6.04
CA PRO A 156 -2.89 8.17 6.23
C PRO A 156 -2.19 8.61 4.93
N TYR A 157 -3.02 8.85 3.90
CA TYR A 157 -2.74 9.33 2.56
C TYR A 157 -1.27 9.30 2.14
N ASP A 158 -0.73 8.13 1.81
CA ASP A 158 0.52 8.05 1.06
C ASP A 158 0.25 8.46 -0.39
N THR A 159 0.16 9.78 -0.58
CA THR A 159 -0.02 10.43 -1.87
C THR A 159 1.12 10.03 -2.81
N GLU A 160 2.30 9.73 -2.27
CA GLU A 160 3.46 9.29 -3.06
C GLU A 160 3.26 7.86 -3.55
N ALA A 161 2.77 6.93 -2.72
CA ALA A 161 2.50 5.56 -3.17
C ALA A 161 1.51 5.52 -4.33
N ILE A 162 0.37 6.22 -4.24
CA ILE A 162 -0.58 6.26 -5.35
C ILE A 162 -0.02 6.97 -6.57
N PHE A 163 0.75 8.05 -6.39
CA PHE A 163 1.39 8.76 -7.49
C PHE A 163 2.39 7.87 -8.23
N VAL A 164 3.28 7.19 -7.51
CA VAL A 164 4.28 6.28 -8.07
C VAL A 164 3.61 5.09 -8.78
N SER A 165 2.61 4.47 -8.15
CA SER A 165 1.86 3.38 -8.78
C SER A 165 1.14 3.84 -10.05
N THR A 166 0.52 5.02 -10.05
CA THR A 166 -0.18 5.56 -11.23
C THR A 166 0.81 5.92 -12.34
N THR A 167 1.97 6.47 -11.98
CA THR A 167 3.07 6.74 -12.92
C THR A 167 3.54 5.45 -13.58
N ASN A 168 3.71 4.36 -12.83
CA ASN A 168 4.09 3.05 -13.37
C ASN A 168 3.00 2.47 -14.28
N LEU A 169 1.71 2.67 -13.96
CA LEU A 169 0.59 2.26 -14.81
C LEU A 169 0.55 3.05 -16.13
N LEU A 170 0.96 4.32 -16.12
CA LEU A 170 1.06 5.17 -17.30
C LEU A 170 2.28 4.82 -18.17
N LEU A 171 3.46 4.67 -17.55
CA LEU A 171 4.71 4.40 -18.26
C LEU A 171 4.81 2.95 -18.76
N GLY A 172 4.24 1.98 -18.03
CA GLY A 172 4.33 0.57 -18.34
C GLY A 172 3.96 0.23 -19.80
N PRO A 173 2.77 0.64 -20.28
CA PRO A 173 2.35 0.44 -21.67
C PRO A 173 3.22 1.15 -22.71
N ALA A 174 3.89 2.25 -22.35
CA ALA A 174 4.81 2.98 -23.24
C ALA A 174 6.15 2.24 -23.43
N VAL A 175 6.55 1.42 -22.45
CA VAL A 175 7.76 0.61 -22.50
C VAL A 175 7.48 -0.78 -23.10
N ASP A 176 6.38 -1.42 -22.69
CA ASP A 176 5.93 -2.70 -23.22
C ASP A 176 4.39 -2.72 -23.36
N PRO A 177 3.85 -2.81 -24.60
CA PRO A 177 2.41 -2.89 -24.84
C PRO A 177 1.70 -4.09 -24.17
N GLN A 178 2.44 -5.13 -23.76
CA GLN A 178 1.91 -6.30 -23.06
C GLN A 178 2.00 -6.20 -21.53
N PHE A 179 2.55 -5.09 -20.99
CA PHE A 179 2.91 -4.96 -19.59
C PHE A 179 1.73 -5.24 -18.63
N ILE A 180 0.51 -4.76 -18.94
CA ILE A 180 -0.68 -4.99 -18.09
C ILE A 180 -1.96 -5.13 -18.93
N ASN A 181 -2.57 -6.32 -18.87
CA ASN A 181 -3.96 -6.52 -19.28
C ASN A 181 -4.90 -5.82 -18.29
N GLY A 182 -5.41 -4.63 -18.67
CA GLY A 182 -6.33 -3.83 -17.83
C GLY A 182 -5.74 -2.52 -17.28
N GLY A 183 -4.58 -2.04 -17.75
CA GLY A 183 -3.96 -0.80 -17.27
C GLY A 183 -4.91 0.41 -17.24
N ARG A 184 -5.78 0.56 -18.25
CA ARG A 184 -6.78 1.64 -18.32
C ARG A 184 -7.83 1.61 -17.21
N THR A 185 -8.29 0.43 -16.79
CA THR A 185 -9.24 0.33 -15.67
C THR A 185 -8.57 0.70 -14.35
N TRP A 186 -7.29 0.38 -14.18
CA TRP A 186 -6.53 0.72 -12.96
C TRP A 186 -6.20 2.21 -12.89
N LEU A 187 -5.85 2.80 -14.03
CA LEU A 187 -5.62 4.23 -14.16
C LEU A 187 -6.87 5.03 -13.77
N GLN A 188 -8.04 4.63 -14.30
CA GLN A 188 -9.30 5.31 -13.98
C GLN A 188 -9.62 5.26 -12.48
N ARG A 189 -9.33 4.14 -11.81
CA ARG A 189 -9.56 4.00 -10.37
C ARG A 189 -8.59 4.82 -9.54
N ALA A 190 -7.32 4.88 -9.94
CA ALA A 190 -6.35 5.73 -9.27
C ALA A 190 -6.80 7.20 -9.30
N PHE A 191 -7.36 7.66 -10.43
CA PHE A 191 -7.93 9.02 -10.50
C PHE A 191 -9.17 9.22 -9.62
N VAL A 192 -10.04 8.21 -9.46
CA VAL A 192 -11.16 8.25 -8.50
C VAL A 192 -10.64 8.38 -7.07
N VAL A 193 -9.55 7.69 -6.72
CA VAL A 193 -8.91 7.86 -5.41
C VAL A 193 -8.38 9.28 -5.24
N PHE A 194 -7.66 9.83 -6.24
CA PHE A 194 -7.21 11.22 -6.18
C PHE A 194 -8.40 12.18 -5.99
N ASP A 195 -9.54 11.95 -6.65
CA ASP A 195 -10.75 12.76 -6.45
C ASP A 195 -11.29 12.67 -5.03
N ASP A 196 -11.33 11.48 -4.43
CA ASP A 196 -11.72 11.30 -3.03
C ASP A 196 -10.78 12.04 -2.07
N MET A 197 -9.46 11.97 -2.32
CA MET A 197 -8.46 12.72 -1.56
C MET A 197 -8.65 14.24 -1.69
N ILE A 198 -8.94 14.73 -2.89
CA ILE A 198 -9.19 16.15 -3.17
C ILE A 198 -10.48 16.61 -2.48
N ASN A 199 -11.54 15.81 -2.53
CA ASN A 199 -12.81 16.08 -1.85
C ASN A 199 -12.65 16.12 -0.33
N CYS A 200 -11.70 15.34 0.21
CA CYS A 200 -11.29 15.41 1.61
C CYS A 200 -10.38 16.62 1.93
N GLY A 201 -10.08 17.47 0.95
CA GLY A 201 -9.31 18.72 1.11
C GLY A 201 -7.80 18.59 0.86
N ASN A 202 -7.32 17.44 0.36
CA ASN A 202 -5.89 17.25 0.07
C ASN A 202 -5.49 17.99 -1.22
N GLN A 203 -4.84 19.16 -1.07
CA GLN A 203 -4.36 19.94 -2.20
C GLN A 203 -3.15 19.32 -2.90
N VAL A 204 -2.32 18.54 -2.20
CA VAL A 204 -1.17 17.85 -2.81
C VAL A 204 -1.66 16.80 -3.79
N ALA A 205 -2.72 16.07 -3.44
CA ALA A 205 -3.38 15.12 -4.33
C ALA A 205 -3.87 15.78 -5.63
N LYS A 206 -4.37 17.03 -5.55
CA LYS A 206 -4.76 17.81 -6.73
C LYS A 206 -3.57 18.05 -7.67
N PHE A 207 -2.46 18.59 -7.16
CA PHE A 207 -1.28 18.86 -7.97
C PHE A 207 -0.68 17.58 -8.57
N ARG A 208 -0.62 16.49 -7.79
CA ARG A 208 -0.13 15.19 -8.25
C ARG A 208 -1.03 14.59 -9.33
N LYS A 209 -2.35 14.75 -9.22
CA LYS A 209 -3.30 14.35 -10.26
C LYS A 209 -3.09 15.16 -11.55
N ASP A 210 -2.91 16.48 -11.45
CA ASP A 210 -2.67 17.35 -12.60
C ASP A 210 -1.35 16.98 -13.32
N GLU A 211 -0.29 16.63 -12.58
CA GLU A 211 0.99 16.15 -13.13
C GLU A 211 0.83 14.82 -13.88
N LEU A 212 0.06 13.88 -13.34
CA LEU A 212 -0.23 12.59 -13.99
C LEU A 212 -1.06 12.74 -15.26
N LEU A 213 -2.03 13.66 -15.27
CA LEU A 213 -2.83 13.95 -16.47
C LEU A 213 -1.97 14.58 -17.58
N GLN A 214 -1.05 15.47 -17.22
CA GLN A 214 -0.07 16.03 -18.17
C GLN A 214 0.85 14.95 -18.73
N LEU A 215 1.30 14.00 -17.89
CA LEU A 215 2.12 12.88 -18.33
C LEU A 215 1.35 11.96 -19.30
N ASP A 216 0.08 11.67 -19.02
CA ASP A 216 -0.79 10.87 -19.89
C ASP A 216 -0.97 11.54 -21.26
N GLU A 217 -1.27 12.83 -21.29
CA GLU A 217 -1.40 13.62 -22.53
C GLU A 217 -0.09 13.62 -23.33
N LEU A 218 1.05 13.77 -22.66
CA LEU A 218 2.37 13.73 -23.29
C LEU A 218 2.67 12.34 -23.88
N LEU A 219 2.36 11.26 -23.16
CA LEU A 219 2.56 9.89 -23.65
C LEU A 219 1.64 9.55 -24.83
N GLU A 220 0.39 10.02 -24.83
CA GLU A 220 -0.50 9.90 -25.98
C GLU A 220 0.09 10.64 -27.20
N LEU A 221 0.64 11.84 -27.00
CA LEU A 221 1.30 12.60 -28.06
C LEU A 221 2.52 11.83 -28.62
N PHE A 222 3.38 11.26 -27.77
CA PHE A 222 4.52 10.44 -28.21
C PHE A 222 4.09 9.14 -28.93
N GLY A 223 3.00 8.51 -28.49
CA GLY A 223 2.41 7.36 -29.16
C GLY A 223 1.90 7.68 -30.57
N THR A 224 1.39 8.89 -30.80
CA THR A 224 0.93 9.34 -32.13
C THR A 224 2.06 9.72 -33.11
N VAL A 225 3.27 10.01 -32.63
CA VAL A 225 4.42 10.42 -33.46
C VAL A 225 5.21 9.23 -34.02
N ALA A 226 4.93 8.00 -33.59
CA ALA A 226 5.54 6.80 -34.17
C ALA A 226 4.72 6.25 -35.37
N PRO A 227 4.80 6.92 -36.54
CA PRO A 227 5.06 6.15 -37.74
C PRO A 227 5.97 6.91 -38.70
N LEU A 228 7.30 6.78 -38.56
CA LEU A 228 8.22 7.19 -39.62
C LEU A 228 9.26 6.10 -39.90
N HIS A 229 8.94 5.34 -40.96
CA HIS A 229 9.81 4.58 -41.86
C HIS A 229 10.88 3.64 -41.27
N ARG A 230 10.59 2.33 -41.36
CA ARG A 230 11.61 1.31 -41.64
C ARG A 230 11.59 1.06 -43.16
N PRO A 231 12.70 1.26 -43.91
CA PRO A 231 12.72 0.92 -45.33
C PRO A 231 12.60 -0.60 -45.50
N GLU A 232 11.67 -1.01 -46.35
CA GLU A 232 11.56 -2.39 -46.85
C GLU A 232 12.83 -2.76 -47.61
N ALA A 233 13.50 -3.83 -47.17
CA ALA A 233 14.41 -4.57 -48.02
C ALA A 233 13.68 -5.82 -48.51
N THR A 234 13.02 -5.68 -49.66
CA THR A 234 12.69 -6.80 -50.54
C THR A 234 13.98 -7.49 -51.00
N ALA A 235 14.10 -8.79 -50.70
CA ALA A 235 14.76 -9.73 -51.60
C ALA A 235 14.09 -11.10 -51.42
N ALA A 236 13.26 -11.43 -52.40
CA ALA A 236 12.66 -12.73 -52.56
C ALA A 236 13.70 -13.75 -53.09
N ASP A 237 13.40 -15.01 -52.77
CA ASP A 237 13.56 -16.18 -53.63
C ASP A 237 14.90 -16.94 -53.64
N ALA A 238 14.89 -18.13 -53.02
CA ALA A 238 15.38 -19.39 -53.62
C ALA A 238 15.22 -20.58 -52.65
N THR A 239 14.07 -21.23 -52.74
CA THR A 239 13.80 -22.69 -52.78
C THR A 239 14.99 -23.68 -52.55
N VAL A 240 14.90 -24.40 -51.41
CA VAL A 240 15.19 -25.84 -51.06
C VAL A 240 15.55 -26.77 -52.27
N PRO A 241 16.43 -27.82 -52.21
CA PRO A 241 16.38 -28.88 -51.18
C PRO A 241 17.65 -29.67 -50.79
N ALA A 242 17.43 -30.54 -49.79
CA ALA A 242 18.31 -31.52 -49.15
C ALA A 242 19.10 -32.45 -50.10
N THR A 243 20.27 -32.91 -49.64
CA THR A 243 20.86 -34.20 -50.05
C THR A 243 21.72 -34.75 -48.90
N GLN A 244 21.37 -35.97 -48.46
CA GLN A 244 22.20 -36.84 -47.64
C GLN A 244 23.29 -37.48 -48.52
N SER A 245 24.49 -37.65 -47.99
CA SER A 245 25.41 -38.72 -48.44
C SER A 245 26.28 -39.20 -47.28
N HIS A 246 26.13 -40.50 -47.04
CA HIS A 246 26.87 -41.40 -46.15
C HIS A 246 28.32 -41.63 -46.63
N GLU A 247 29.16 -42.10 -45.69
CA GLU A 247 30.40 -42.90 -45.87
C GLU A 247 31.64 -42.17 -46.46
N ASP A 248 32.87 -42.35 -46.00
CA ASP A 248 33.46 -43.53 -45.36
C ASP A 248 34.81 -43.22 -44.64
N GLN A 249 35.06 -43.98 -43.57
CA GLN A 249 36.32 -44.62 -43.11
C GLN A 249 37.61 -43.87 -42.69
N ASN A 250 38.02 -44.29 -41.47
CA ASN A 250 39.36 -44.76 -41.01
C ASN A 250 40.35 -43.82 -40.29
N GLU A 251 40.29 -43.92 -38.96
CA GLU A 251 41.29 -44.50 -38.03
C GLU A 251 42.73 -43.91 -37.90
N PRO A 252 43.46 -44.19 -36.79
CA PRO A 252 43.95 -43.15 -35.88
C PRO A 252 45.48 -43.16 -35.74
N ASP A 253 46.04 -42.19 -35.02
CA ASP A 253 47.22 -42.41 -34.16
C ASP A 253 47.59 -41.16 -33.36
N ALA A 254 47.81 -41.37 -32.05
CA ALA A 254 49.01 -40.97 -31.30
C ALA A 254 48.72 -40.41 -29.90
N LEU A 255 49.05 -41.28 -28.92
CA LEU A 255 49.63 -41.06 -27.58
C LEU A 255 48.78 -40.41 -26.47
#